data_AF-A0A9W9VYW6-F1
#
_entry.id   AF-A0A9W9VYW6-F1
#
_cell.length_a   1.000
_cell.length_b   1.000
_cell.length_c   1.000
_cell.angle_alpha   90.00
_cell.angle_beta   90.00
_cell.angle_gamma   90.00
#
_symmetry.space_group_name_H-M   'P 1'
#
loop_
_entity.id
_entity.type
_entity.pdbx_description
1 polymer ?
#
loop_
_entity_poly.entity_id
_entity_poly.type
_entity_poly.pdbx_seq_one_letter_code
_entity_poly.pdbx_strand_id
1 'polypeptide(L)'
;MLIDEAPEKFNNWNGNSWGTNTLKASRIFGPILTQRFIGSWNGIPLYIEVWPLLNSTLTGTEYFIEASFKTKSRNTASAEKEKLAEFLESKGWFLAHESLKTQLIIQRY
;
A
#
# COMPACT_ATOMS: atom_id res chain seq x y z
N MET A 1 -16.76 -8.20 7.22
CA MET A 1 -16.39 -6.77 7.13
C MET A 1 -17.08 -6.08 5.94
N LEU A 2 -16.79 -6.42 4.67
CA LEU A 2 -17.35 -5.67 3.52
C LEU A 2 -18.89 -5.71 3.41
N ILE A 3 -19.52 -6.84 3.78
CA ILE A 3 -20.99 -6.95 3.80
C ILE A 3 -21.56 -6.35 5.10
N ASP A 4 -20.90 -6.61 6.22
CA ASP A 4 -21.39 -6.21 7.56
C ASP A 4 -21.41 -4.68 7.75
N GLU A 5 -20.48 -3.96 7.12
CA GLU A 5 -20.37 -2.49 7.19
C GLU A 5 -21.08 -1.79 6.01
N ALA A 6 -21.73 -2.55 5.12
CA ALA A 6 -22.35 -1.98 3.93
C ALA A 6 -23.65 -1.23 4.30
N PRO A 7 -23.85 0.02 3.82
CA PRO A 7 -25.08 0.75 4.09
C PRO A 7 -26.28 0.07 3.41
N GLU A 8 -27.44 0.10 4.06
CA GLU A 8 -28.67 -0.54 3.54
C GLU A 8 -29.03 -0.05 2.13
N LYS A 9 -28.80 1.24 1.85
CA LYS A 9 -29.00 1.84 0.52
C LYS A 9 -28.13 1.19 -0.57
N PHE A 10 -26.91 0.76 -0.24
CA PHE A 10 -26.06 0.02 -1.17
C PHE A 10 -26.61 -1.39 -1.39
N ASN A 11 -27.01 -2.06 -0.31
CA ASN A 11 -27.50 -3.44 -0.39
C ASN A 11 -28.73 -3.56 -1.32
N ASN A 12 -29.62 -2.56 -1.31
CA ASN A 12 -30.85 -2.56 -2.10
C ASN A 12 -30.83 -1.58 -3.29
N TRP A 13 -29.66 -1.09 -3.73
CA TRP A 13 -29.56 -0.08 -4.79
C TRP A 13 -30.28 -0.49 -6.08
N ASN A 14 -30.01 -1.71 -6.57
CA ASN A 14 -30.50 -2.21 -7.86
C ASN A 14 -31.40 -3.45 -7.68
N GLY A 15 -32.19 -3.44 -6.62
CA GLY A 15 -33.05 -4.56 -6.20
C GLY A 15 -32.59 -5.20 -4.90
N ASN A 16 -33.45 -6.05 -4.33
CA ASN A 16 -33.23 -6.66 -3.02
C ASN A 16 -31.90 -7.42 -2.95
N SER A 17 -31.08 -7.09 -1.97
CA SER A 17 -29.77 -7.72 -1.72
C SER A 17 -28.77 -7.68 -2.89
N TRP A 18 -28.97 -6.78 -3.86
CA TRP A 18 -28.05 -6.59 -4.98
C TRP A 18 -26.61 -6.39 -4.51
N GLY A 19 -26.37 -5.46 -3.59
CA GLY A 19 -25.02 -5.12 -3.13
C GLY A 19 -24.30 -6.29 -2.45
N THR A 20 -25.01 -7.03 -1.59
CA THR A 20 -24.46 -8.24 -0.95
C THR A 20 -24.13 -9.32 -1.98
N ASN A 21 -25.01 -9.56 -2.94
CA ASN A 21 -24.80 -10.59 -3.97
C ASN A 21 -23.64 -10.21 -4.90
N THR A 22 -23.52 -8.93 -5.27
CA THR A 22 -22.39 -8.42 -6.05
C THR A 22 -21.07 -8.60 -5.31
N LEU A 23 -21.00 -8.27 -4.02
CA LEU A 23 -19.78 -8.48 -3.22
C LEU A 23 -19.42 -9.97 -3.06
N LYS A 24 -20.42 -10.85 -2.86
CA LYS A 24 -20.18 -12.31 -2.79
C LYS A 24 -19.63 -12.89 -4.08
N ALA A 25 -20.02 -12.34 -5.23
CA ALA A 25 -19.52 -12.76 -6.54
C ALA A 25 -18.19 -12.09 -6.93
N SER A 26 -17.71 -11.13 -6.14
CA SER A 26 -16.48 -10.37 -6.42
C SER A 26 -15.25 -11.02 -5.80
N ARG A 27 -14.08 -10.76 -6.41
CA ARG A 27 -12.78 -11.06 -5.78
C ARG A 27 -12.40 -9.91 -4.85
N ILE A 28 -12.01 -10.26 -3.63
CA ILE A 28 -11.66 -9.29 -2.58
C ILE A 28 -10.13 -9.17 -2.53
N PHE A 29 -9.62 -7.95 -2.71
CA PHE A 29 -8.20 -7.63 -2.65
C PHE A 29 -7.90 -6.79 -1.39
N GLY A 30 -7.74 -7.44 -0.24
CA GLY A 30 -7.54 -6.79 1.07
C GLY A 30 -8.69 -7.01 2.07
N PRO A 31 -8.78 -6.24 3.17
CA PRO A 31 -7.90 -5.14 3.58
C PRO A 31 -6.49 -5.63 3.94
N ILE A 32 -5.48 -4.78 3.73
CA ILE A 32 -4.11 -5.06 4.18
C ILE A 32 -3.83 -4.21 5.43
N LEU A 33 -3.47 -4.87 6.52
CA LEU A 33 -3.08 -4.20 7.75
C LEU A 33 -1.60 -3.80 7.66
N THR A 34 -1.35 -2.50 7.58
CA THR A 34 0.00 -1.94 7.44
C THR A 34 0.45 -1.30 8.75
N GLN A 35 1.76 -1.27 8.95
CA GLN A 35 2.37 -0.51 10.05
C GLN A 35 3.00 0.76 9.50
N ARG A 36 2.85 1.87 10.23
CA ARG A 36 3.43 3.15 9.85
C ARG A 36 4.30 3.70 10.96
N PHE A 37 5.48 4.16 10.59
CA PHE A 37 6.45 4.83 11.46
C PHE A 37 6.74 6.23 10.93
N ILE A 38 7.10 7.13 11.84
CA ILE A 38 7.47 8.51 11.52
C ILE A 38 8.86 8.76 12.07
N GLY A 39 9.75 9.22 11.19
CA GLY A 39 11.11 9.65 11.51
C GLY A 39 11.43 10.99 10.87
N SER A 40 12.73 11.28 10.71
CA SER A 40 13.22 12.49 10.09
C SER A 40 14.34 12.16 9.10
N TRP A 41 14.31 12.80 7.93
CA TRP A 41 15.34 12.75 6.91
C TRP A 41 15.75 14.18 6.57
N ASN A 42 16.97 14.59 6.92
CA ASN A 42 17.46 15.96 6.71
C ASN A 42 16.49 17.06 7.20
N GLY A 43 15.81 16.81 8.33
CA GLY A 43 14.82 17.71 8.91
C GLY A 43 13.42 17.65 8.27
N ILE A 44 13.21 16.81 7.25
CA ILE A 44 11.91 16.54 6.63
C ILE A 44 11.29 15.32 7.33
N PRO A 45 10.01 15.35 7.74
CA PRO A 45 9.33 14.17 8.24
C PRO A 45 9.36 13.04 7.21
N LEU A 46 9.95 11.92 7.61
CA LEU A 46 10.02 10.69 6.82
C LEU A 46 8.95 9.72 7.34
N TYR A 47 8.17 9.15 6.44
CA TYR A 47 7.18 8.13 6.74
C TYR A 47 7.69 6.80 6.22
N ILE A 48 7.66 5.79 7.08
CA ILE A 48 7.95 4.40 6.70
C ILE A 48 6.66 3.61 6.81
N GLU A 49 6.30 2.90 5.75
CA GLU A 49 5.18 1.96 5.77
C GLU A 49 5.66 0.54 5.52
N VAL A 50 5.21 -0.39 6.36
CA VAL A 50 5.52 -1.82 6.24
C VAL A 50 4.26 -2.57 5.85
N TRP A 51 4.32 -3.24 4.71
CA TRP A 51 3.21 -3.92 4.05
C TRP A 51 3.47 -5.44 4.05
N PRO A 52 2.80 -6.20 4.93
CA PRO A 52 2.84 -7.67 4.88
C PRO A 52 1.89 -8.15 3.77
N LEU A 53 2.44 -8.61 2.65
CA LEU A 53 1.67 -9.17 1.53
C LEU A 53 1.89 -10.68 1.43
N LEU A 54 0.97 -11.41 0.80
CA LEU A 54 1.25 -12.80 0.43
C LEU A 54 2.43 -12.86 -0.56
N ASN A 55 3.32 -13.82 -0.35
CA ASN A 55 4.42 -14.12 -1.27
C ASN A 55 3.89 -14.66 -2.62
N SER A 56 4.73 -14.78 -3.63
CA SER A 56 4.28 -15.14 -4.99
C SER A 56 3.70 -16.54 -5.09
N THR A 57 4.03 -17.42 -4.14
CA THR A 57 3.48 -18.78 -4.03
C THR A 57 2.23 -18.87 -3.16
N LEU A 58 1.78 -17.76 -2.56
CA LEU A 58 0.60 -17.65 -1.70
C LEU A 58 0.67 -18.54 -0.44
N THR A 59 1.87 -18.86 0.02
CA THR A 59 2.09 -19.76 1.19
C THR A 59 2.68 -19.06 2.40
N GLY A 60 3.12 -17.81 2.25
CA GLY A 60 3.74 -17.05 3.32
C GLY A 60 3.67 -15.54 3.10
N THR A 61 4.32 -14.79 3.98
CA THR A 61 4.33 -13.32 3.96
C THR A 61 5.65 -12.80 3.38
N GLU A 62 5.54 -11.86 2.44
CA GLU A 62 6.61 -11.04 1.91
C GLU A 62 6.39 -9.58 2.35
N TYR A 63 7.43 -8.93 2.86
CA TYR A 63 7.33 -7.57 3.38
C TYR A 63 7.80 -6.55 2.35
N PHE A 64 6.92 -5.62 2.01
CA PHE A 64 7.25 -4.46 1.19
C PHE A 64 7.34 -3.23 2.09
N ILE A 65 8.44 -2.47 1.94
CA ILE A 65 8.69 -1.28 2.74
C ILE A 65 8.69 -0.07 1.80
N GLU A 66 7.87 0.92 2.10
CA GLU A 66 7.94 2.23 1.47
C GLU A 66 8.56 3.24 2.43
N ALA A 67 9.51 4.03 1.94
CA ALA A 67 9.97 5.25 2.57
C ALA A 67 9.51 6.45 1.74
N SER A 68 8.74 7.36 2.34
CA SER A 68 8.19 8.52 1.64
C SER A 68 8.27 9.78 2.49
N PHE A 69 8.43 10.93 1.85
CA PHE A 69 8.43 12.24 2.48
C PHE A 69 7.74 13.25 1.55
N LYS A 70 7.35 14.40 2.09
CA LYS A 70 6.71 15.48 1.34
C LYS A 70 7.38 16.81 1.61
N THR A 71 7.52 17.62 0.58
CA THR A 71 8.02 19.00 0.66
C THR A 71 7.26 19.87 -0.35
N LYS A 72 7.28 21.18 -0.14
CA LYS A 72 6.60 22.14 -1.03
C LYS A 72 7.39 22.41 -2.31
N SER A 73 8.68 22.08 -2.36
CA SER A 73 9.58 22.35 -3.47
C SER A 73 9.84 21.09 -4.29
N ARG A 74 9.53 21.12 -5.59
CA ARG A 74 9.86 20.03 -6.52
C ARG A 74 11.36 19.74 -6.56
N ASN A 75 12.18 20.80 -6.57
CA ASN A 75 13.64 20.65 -6.61
C ASN A 75 14.16 19.95 -5.34
N THR A 76 13.64 20.33 -4.18
CA THR A 76 13.96 19.66 -2.92
C THR A 76 13.47 18.21 -2.93
N ALA A 77 12.29 17.95 -3.48
CA ALA A 77 11.76 16.59 -3.57
C ALA A 77 12.65 15.68 -4.42
N SER A 78 13.10 16.14 -5.59
CA SER A 78 14.00 15.37 -6.46
C SER A 78 15.35 15.11 -5.78
N ALA A 79 16.01 16.18 -5.31
CA ALA A 79 17.34 16.09 -4.72
C ALA A 79 17.36 15.20 -3.46
N GLU A 80 16.37 15.34 -2.57
CA GLU A 80 16.31 14.51 -1.36
C GLU A 80 15.87 13.08 -1.65
N LYS A 81 15.13 12.83 -2.74
CA LYS A 81 14.75 11.48 -3.16
C LYS A 81 15.99 10.73 -3.65
N GLU A 82 16.79 11.38 -4.49
CA GLU A 82 18.06 10.83 -4.99
C GLU A 82 18.99 10.49 -3.82
N LYS A 83 19.21 11.42 -2.89
CA LYS A 83 20.02 11.18 -1.69
C LYS A 83 19.49 10.04 -0.82
N LEU A 84 18.17 9.95 -0.63
CA LEU A 84 17.58 8.86 0.15
C LEU A 84 17.78 7.51 -0.56
N ALA A 85 17.58 7.46 -1.88
CA ALA A 85 17.81 6.26 -2.67
C ALA A 85 19.27 5.80 -2.60
N GLU A 86 20.22 6.69 -2.84
CA GLU A 86 21.67 6.42 -2.71
C GLU A 86 22.04 5.90 -1.31
N PHE A 87 21.49 6.52 -0.26
CA PHE A 87 21.69 6.05 1.11
C PHE A 87 21.15 4.63 1.30
N LEU A 88 19.93 4.34 0.86
CA LEU A 88 19.34 3.01 0.99
C LEU A 88 20.06 1.95 0.15
N GLU A 89 20.53 2.31 -1.05
CA GLU A 89 21.38 1.47 -1.90
C GLU A 89 22.71 1.16 -1.22
N SER A 90 23.37 2.15 -0.60
CA SER A 90 24.61 1.95 0.15
C SER A 90 24.47 0.99 1.33
N LYS A 91 23.24 0.78 1.82
CA LYS A 91 22.91 -0.18 2.88
C LYS A 91 22.46 -1.54 2.34
N GLY A 92 22.28 -1.68 1.03
CA GLY A 92 21.69 -2.87 0.40
C GLY A 92 20.20 -3.04 0.70
N TRP A 93 19.49 -1.96 1.03
CA TRP A 93 18.06 -1.97 1.36
C TRP A 93 17.17 -1.53 0.22
N PHE A 94 17.74 -0.83 -0.78
CA PHE A 94 16.98 -0.34 -1.91
C PHE A 94 16.89 -1.38 -3.01
N LEU A 95 15.66 -1.60 -3.50
CA LEU A 95 15.41 -2.47 -4.63
C LEU A 95 15.06 -1.59 -5.84
N ALA A 96 16.01 -1.45 -6.76
CA ALA A 96 15.95 -0.56 -7.93
C ALA A 96 15.02 -1.10 -9.05
N HIS A 97 13.77 -1.38 -8.71
CA HIS A 97 12.70 -1.74 -9.64
C HIS A 97 11.42 -1.00 -9.25
N GLU A 98 10.61 -0.64 -10.24
CA GLU A 98 9.33 -0.03 -9.99
C GLU A 98 8.29 -1.12 -9.70
N SER A 99 7.63 -0.99 -8.54
CA SER A 99 6.55 -1.90 -8.13
C SER A 99 5.36 -1.07 -7.66
N LEU A 100 4.25 -1.14 -8.39
CA LEU A 100 3.01 -0.47 -8.02
C LEU A 100 2.30 -1.29 -6.93
N LYS A 101 2.14 -0.71 -5.73
CA LYS A 101 1.48 -1.34 -4.57
C LYS A 101 0.14 -1.98 -4.94
N THR A 102 -0.71 -1.24 -5.66
CA THR A 102 -2.04 -1.73 -6.09
C THR A 102 -1.94 -2.95 -6.99
N GLN A 103 -0.99 -2.95 -7.94
CA GLN A 103 -0.79 -4.08 -8.84
C GLN A 103 -0.27 -5.31 -8.07
N LEU A 104 0.66 -5.12 -7.12
CA LEU A 104 1.12 -6.18 -6.25
C LEU A 104 -0.04 -6.81 -5.45
N ILE A 105 -0.90 -5.99 -4.84
CA ILE A 105 -2.05 -6.50 -4.07
C ILE A 105 -3.01 -7.29 -4.98
N ILE A 106 -3.31 -6.80 -6.18
CA ILE A 106 -4.16 -7.51 -7.17
C ILE A 106 -3.56 -8.84 -7.61
N GLN A 107 -2.24 -8.96 -7.68
CA GLN A 107 -1.57 -10.20 -8.06
C GLN A 107 -1.51 -11.22 -6.93
N ARG A 108 -1.54 -10.78 -5.66
CA ARG A 108 -1.29 -11.63 -4.49
C ARG A 108 -2.56 -12.03 -3.72
N TYR A 109 -3.68 -11.36 -3.94
CA TYR A 109 -5.00 -11.66 -3.35
C TYR A 109 -6.02 -11.85 -4.46
#